data_AF-A0A2V2D2G3-F1
#
_entry.id   AF-A0A2V2D2G3-F1
#
_cell.length_a   1.000
_cell.length_b   1.000
_cell.length_c   1.000
_cell.angle_alpha   90.00
_cell.angle_beta   90.00
_cell.angle_gamma   90.00
#
_symmetry.space_group_name_H-M   'P 1'
#
loop_
_entity.id
_entity.type
_entity.pdbx_description
1 polymer ?
#
loop_
_entity_poly.entity_id
_entity_poly.type
_entity_poly.pdbx_seq_one_letter_code
_entity_poly.pdbx_strand_id
1 'polypeptide(L)' 'MTMIERFVKERNEALFSLDRKKIEAYLIKYGETEFVNTPDLLFWAGVYKAICGIKSAPPELVDKAHGWLTENGFAIPA' A
#
# COMPACT_ATOMS: atom_id res chain seq x y z
N MET A 1 -22.26 7.03 -3.51
CA MET A 1 -20.92 6.74 -2.94
C MET A 1 -20.88 7.32 -1.53
N THR A 2 -20.86 6.44 -0.54
CA THR A 2 -20.70 6.76 0.87
C THR A 2 -19.27 7.24 1.16
N MET A 3 -19.08 7.84 2.33
CA MET A 3 -17.75 8.28 2.79
C MET A 3 -16.75 7.10 2.81
N ILE A 4 -17.21 5.91 3.18
CA ILE A 4 -16.40 4.68 3.25
C ILE A 4 -16.02 4.21 1.85
N GLU A 5 -16.96 4.16 0.91
CA GLU A 5 -16.67 3.75 -0.47
C GLU A 5 -15.66 4.69 -1.13
N ARG A 6 -15.78 6.00 -0.87
CA ARG A 6 -14.80 6.99 -1.34
C ARG A 6 -13.41 6.72 -0.76
N PHE A 7 -13.32 6.54 0.56
CA PHE A 7 -12.06 6.22 1.22
C PHE A 7 -11.40 4.97 0.64
N VAL A 8 -12.18 3.89 0.48
CA VAL A 8 -11.70 2.62 -0.08
C VAL A 8 -11.20 2.79 -1.51
N LYS A 9 -11.93 3.56 -2.34
CA LYS A 9 -11.52 3.86 -3.70
C LYS A 9 -10.18 4.61 -3.73
N GLU A 10 -10.07 5.70 -2.96
CA GLU A 10 -8.86 6.53 -2.92
C GLU A 10 -7.65 5.74 -2.40
N ARG A 11 -7.84 4.90 -1.37
CA ARG A 11 -6.80 3.99 -0.86
C ARG A 11 -6.31 3.04 -1.95
N ASN A 12 -7.25 2.38 -2.64
CA ASN A 12 -6.92 1.41 -3.68
C ASN A 12 -6.20 2.10 -4.84
N GLU A 13 -6.70 3.24 -5.31
CA GLU A 13 -6.05 4.01 -6.39
C GLU A 13 -4.61 4.42 -6.02
N ALA A 14 -4.37 4.83 -4.77
CA ALA A 14 -3.05 5.22 -4.30
C ALA A 14 -2.11 4.01 -4.15
N LEU A 15 -2.51 2.97 -3.43
CA LEU A 15 -1.64 1.82 -3.17
C LEU A 15 -1.38 1.00 -4.43
N PHE A 16 -2.40 0.81 -5.28
CA PHE A 16 -2.28 0.01 -6.50
C PHE A 16 -1.48 0.71 -7.60
N SER A 17 -1.31 2.04 -7.52
CA SER A 17 -0.47 2.74 -8.49
C SER A 17 1.02 2.46 -8.30
N LEU A 18 1.43 1.94 -7.12
CA LEU A 18 2.85 1.71 -6.76
C LEU A 18 3.74 2.92 -7.07
N ASP A 19 3.17 4.12 -6.89
CA ASP A 19 3.80 5.40 -7.12
C ASP A 19 3.92 6.07 -5.78
N ARG A 20 5.16 6.23 -5.32
CA ARG A 20 5.44 6.79 -4.00
C ARG A 20 4.76 8.13 -3.79
N LYS A 21 4.80 9.04 -4.76
CA LYS A 21 4.21 10.39 -4.61
C LYS A 21 2.70 10.32 -4.46
N LYS A 22 2.03 9.42 -5.19
CA LYS A 22 0.58 9.21 -5.05
C LYS A 22 0.22 8.61 -3.70
N ILE A 23 1.01 7.66 -3.21
CA ILE A 23 0.82 7.04 -1.90
C ILE A 23 1.03 8.09 -0.79
N GLU A 24 2.12 8.84 -0.83
CA GLU A 24 2.41 9.90 0.14
C GLU A 24 1.31 10.97 0.16
N ALA A 25 0.82 11.41 -1.01
CA ALA A 25 -0.28 12.36 -1.09
C ALA A 25 -1.58 11.82 -0.45
N TYR A 26 -1.87 10.53 -0.65
CA TYR A 26 -2.98 9.85 0.02
C TYR A 26 -2.77 9.80 1.54
N LEU A 27 -1.59 9.41 2.01
CA LEU A 27 -1.28 9.33 3.44
C LEU A 27 -1.42 10.70 4.12
N ILE A 28 -0.83 11.76 3.54
CA ILE A 28 -0.94 13.14 4.04
C ILE A 28 -2.40 13.57 4.13
N LYS A 29 -3.20 13.27 3.10
CA LYS A 29 -4.63 13.63 3.06
C LYS A 29 -5.40 13.04 4.24
N TYR A 30 -4.99 11.86 4.72
CA TYR A 30 -5.61 11.19 5.87
C TYR A 30 -4.84 11.39 7.19
N GLY A 31 -3.90 12.33 7.22
CA GLY A 31 -3.17 12.73 8.42
C GLY A 31 -1.97 11.86 8.77
N GLU A 32 -1.62 10.90 7.92
CA GLU A 32 -0.47 10.03 8.10
C GLU A 32 0.79 10.72 7.55
N THR A 33 1.80 10.94 8.39
CA THR A 33 3.04 11.63 8.02
C THR A 33 4.29 10.91 8.52
N GLU A 34 4.15 9.80 9.26
CA GLU A 34 5.28 9.05 9.79
C GLU A 34 6.17 8.46 8.68
N PHE A 35 5.62 8.30 7.48
CA PHE A 35 6.36 7.85 6.30
C PHE A 35 7.55 8.76 5.94
N VAL A 36 7.55 10.04 6.33
CA VAL A 36 8.64 10.99 6.01
C VAL A 36 9.96 10.56 6.64
N ASN A 37 9.91 9.95 7.83
CA ASN A 37 11.08 9.45 8.54
C ASN A 37 11.29 7.94 8.36
N THR A 38 10.45 7.30 7.54
CA THR A 38 10.49 5.86 7.32
C THR A 38 11.50 5.54 6.22
N PRO A 39 12.48 4.64 6.47
CA PRO A 39 13.37 4.14 5.42
C PRO A 39 12.57 3.56 4.25
N ASP A 40 13.03 3.80 3.02
CA ASP A 40 12.36 3.36 1.78
C ASP A 40 11.97 1.89 1.79
N LEU A 41 12.86 1.03 2.31
CA LEU A 41 12.60 -0.39 2.41
C LEU A 41 11.39 -0.70 3.30
N LEU A 42 11.27 -0.02 4.45
CA LEU A 42 10.15 -0.18 5.37
C LEU A 42 8.87 0.45 4.84
N PHE A 43 8.98 1.57 4.11
CA PHE A 43 7.85 2.19 3.43
C PHE A 43 7.22 1.21 2.43
N TRP A 44 8.03 0.66 1.54
CA TRP A 44 7.55 -0.29 0.53
C TRP A 44 7.06 -1.60 1.15
N ALA A 45 7.72 -2.10 2.21
CA ALA A 45 7.23 -3.25 2.95
C ALA A 45 5.83 -3.01 3.52
N GLY A 46 5.56 -1.82 4.07
CA GLY A 46 4.23 -1.42 4.54
C GLY A 46 3.20 -1.39 3.42
N VAL A 47 3.53 -0.78 2.28
CA VAL A 47 2.66 -0.71 1.10
C VAL A 47 2.31 -2.10 0.58
N TYR A 48 3.30 -2.96 0.36
CA TYR A 48 3.06 -4.31 -0.17
C TYR A 48 2.29 -5.19 0.80
N LYS A 49 2.56 -5.10 2.11
CA LYS A 49 1.74 -5.78 3.13
C LYS A 49 0.29 -5.29 3.12
N ALA A 50 0.07 -3.98 2.96
CA ALA A 50 -1.28 -3.43 2.87
C ALA A 50 -2.02 -3.94 1.62
N ILE A 51 -1.33 -4.05 0.47
CA ILE A 51 -1.91 -4.62 -0.77
C ILE A 51 -2.36 -6.06 -0.54
N CYS A 52 -1.54 -6.90 0.10
CA CYS A 52 -1.90 -8.29 0.41
C CYS A 52 -3.17 -8.39 1.27
N GLY A 53 -3.40 -7.43 2.18
CA GLY A 53 -4.58 -7.40 3.04
C GLY A 53 -5.86 -6.86 2.37
N ILE A 54 -5.79 -6.32 1.16
CA ILE A 54 -6.97 -5.76 0.47
C ILE A 54 -7.67 -6.86 -0.32
N LYS A 55 -8.86 -7.28 0.14
CA LYS A 55 -9.69 -8.31 -0.50
C LYS A 55 -10.06 -8.04 -1.96
N SER A 56 -10.10 -6.77 -2.37
CA SER A 56 -10.41 -6.35 -3.73
C SER A 56 -9.18 -6.03 -4.57
N ALA A 57 -7.98 -6.35 -4.09
CA ALA A 57 -6.76 -6.17 -4.86
C ALA A 57 -6.75 -7.13 -6.05
N PRO A 58 -6.31 -6.66 -7.24
CA PRO A 58 -6.09 -7.53 -8.39
C PRO A 58 -5.07 -8.64 -8.04
N PRO A 59 -5.31 -9.91 -8.44
CA PRO A 59 -4.41 -11.01 -8.13
C PRO A 59 -2.96 -10.76 -8.56
N GLU A 60 -2.75 -10.13 -9.71
CA GLU A 60 -1.42 -9.80 -10.22
C GLU A 60 -0.65 -8.82 -9.32
N LEU A 61 -1.36 -7.91 -8.63
CA LEU A 61 -0.75 -6.99 -7.67
C LEU A 61 -0.42 -7.69 -6.36
N VAL A 62 -1.23 -8.66 -5.95
CA VAL A 62 -0.96 -9.50 -4.78
C VAL A 62 0.27 -10.38 -5.03
N ASP A 63 0.35 -11.03 -6.19
CA ASP A 63 1.51 -11.84 -6.57
C ASP A 63 2.79 -11.01 -6.63
N LYS A 64 2.72 -9.79 -7.20
CA LYS A 64 3.83 -8.84 -7.19
C LYS A 64 4.24 -8.45 -5.77
N ALA A 65 3.27 -8.23 -4.88
CA ALA A 65 3.53 -7.90 -3.49
C ALA A 65 4.22 -9.05 -2.75
N HIS A 66 3.74 -10.29 -2.94
CA HIS A 66 4.38 -11.49 -2.39
C HIS A 66 5.81 -11.66 -2.88
N GLY A 67 6.04 -11.48 -4.20
CA GLY A 67 7.38 -11.54 -4.79
C GLY A 67 8.31 -10.51 -4.16
N TRP A 68 7.91 -9.23 -4.15
CA TRP A 68 8.74 -8.17 -3.58
C TRP A 68 9.05 -8.39 -2.10
N LEU A 69 8.05 -8.77 -1.30
CA LEU A 69 8.25 -9.04 0.13
C LEU A 69 9.24 -10.18 0.36
N THR A 70 9.09 -11.28 -0.38
CA THR A 70 9.99 -12.44 -0.30
C THR A 70 11.42 -12.08 -0.68
N GLU A 71 11.59 -11.36 -1.80
CA GLU A 71 12.90 -10.92 -2.30
C GLU A 71 13.62 -9.99 -1.31
N ASN A 72 12.87 -9.20 -0.54
CA ASN A 72 13.40 -8.25 0.44
C ASN A 72 13.43 -8.81 1.87
N GLY A 73 13.16 -10.12 2.07
CA GLY A 73 13.26 -10.80 3.36
C GLY A 73 12.12 -10.49 4.35
N PHE A 74 10.98 -10.00 3.86
CA PHE A 74 9.80 -9.74 4.68
C PHE A 74 8.81 -10.90 4.64
N ALA A 75 8.18 -11.17 5.79
CA ALA A 75 7.07 -12.11 5.87
C ALA A 75 5.85 -11.61 5.10
N ILE A 76 5.22 -12.52 4.37
CA ILE A 76 3.92 -12.33 3.74
C ILE A 76 2.84 -12.40 4.83
N PRO A 77 1.93 -11.42 4.92
CA PRO A 77 0.82 -11.47 5.87
C PRO A 77 -0.14 -12.62 5.52
N ALA A 78 -0.62 -13.33 6.54
CA ALA A 78 -1.53 -14.46 6.42
C ALA A 78 -2.98 -14.05 6.10
#